data_AF-A0AAE8MYS4-F1
#
_entry.id   AF-A0AAE8MYS4-F1
#
_cell.length_a   1.000
_cell.length_b   1.000
_cell.length_c   1.000
_cell.angle_alpha   90.00
_cell.angle_beta   90.00
_cell.angle_gamma   90.00
#
_symmetry.space_group_name_H-M   'P 1'
#
loop_
_entity.id
_entity.type
_entity.pdbx_description
1 polymer ?
#
loop_
_entity_poly.entity_id
_entity_poly.type
_entity_poly.pdbx_seq_one_letter_code
_entity_poly.pdbx_strand_id
1 'polypeptide(L)'
;MPYYLHASVVLFQSTLYRVDGDFVKSESTIRDFMFKGPQPETRRDRALQGRLHISQLDNKIRVYDRNAASFIYRWEAEQPLSSLEMEVTSRLQGVAARYFQSIGDFEAARASLEQFLSLDSSSPIRANTRRLLIGRLADLYCETEEYAKVVDILQPELDSITAPDRSRRPFRRLMLALVEANIGLDRLQSAELLIQDLGEYSAPLELDNLHDQQLHMRRLLAVARIAHMRSGNHHQAVLSWSFCLKEVAQMHTLKAKGGFTAAMIYLSLARAQLGVGNEDDARNSWAAGTEILRSEKCEFWIPIVPTIWLRKIATEVYELRGNPILE
;
A
#
# COMPACT_ATOMS: atom_id res chain seq x y z
N MET A 1 -35.05 -9.93 -10.48
CA MET A 1 -33.75 -9.96 -11.18
C MET A 1 -32.93 -11.11 -10.60
N PRO A 2 -32.32 -11.99 -11.43
CA PRO A 2 -31.48 -13.10 -10.94
C PRO A 2 -30.36 -12.61 -10.01
N TYR A 3 -30.04 -13.38 -8.96
CA TYR A 3 -29.02 -13.02 -7.96
C TYR A 3 -27.74 -12.50 -8.60
N TYR A 4 -27.18 -13.29 -9.53
CA TYR A 4 -25.91 -13.01 -10.17
C TYR A 4 -25.85 -11.60 -10.78
N LEU A 5 -26.89 -11.19 -11.51
CA LEU A 5 -26.89 -9.89 -12.18
C LEU A 5 -27.00 -8.75 -11.17
N HIS A 6 -27.88 -8.88 -10.18
CA HIS A 6 -28.06 -7.83 -9.17
C HIS A 6 -26.81 -7.67 -8.30
N ALA A 7 -26.25 -8.77 -7.80
CA ALA A 7 -25.00 -8.77 -7.05
C ALA A 7 -23.82 -8.22 -7.87
N SER A 8 -23.79 -8.45 -9.18
CA SER A 8 -22.74 -7.91 -10.06
C SER A 8 -22.86 -6.39 -10.20
N VAL A 9 -24.08 -5.87 -10.35
CA VAL A 9 -24.35 -4.42 -10.36
C VAL A 9 -23.95 -3.79 -9.04
N VAL A 10 -24.34 -4.40 -7.91
CA VAL A 10 -24.00 -3.93 -6.56
C VAL A 10 -22.48 -3.91 -6.35
N LEU A 11 -21.78 -4.96 -6.77
CA LEU A 11 -20.32 -5.02 -6.67
C LEU A 11 -19.64 -3.93 -7.51
N PHE A 12 -20.16 -3.67 -8.71
CA PHE A 12 -19.65 -2.62 -9.59
C PHE A 12 -19.88 -1.23 -8.99
N GLN A 13 -21.12 -0.92 -8.56
CA GLN A 13 -21.46 0.33 -7.89
C GLN A 13 -20.64 0.56 -6.62
N SER A 14 -20.51 -0.46 -5.78
CA SER A 14 -19.63 -0.42 -4.62
C SER A 14 -18.19 -0.09 -4.99
N THR A 15 -17.68 -0.65 -6.09
CA THR A 15 -16.32 -0.35 -6.56
C THR A 15 -16.18 1.10 -6.99
N LEU A 16 -17.16 1.65 -7.71
CA LEU A 16 -17.16 3.07 -8.09
C LEU A 16 -17.18 3.98 -6.85
N TYR A 17 -18.06 3.73 -5.88
CA TYR A 17 -18.08 4.52 -4.65
C TYR A 17 -16.75 4.48 -3.88
N ARG A 18 -16.07 3.33 -3.84
CA ARG A 18 -14.74 3.25 -3.22
C ARG A 18 -13.66 3.99 -4.02
N VAL A 19 -13.76 4.01 -5.35
CA VAL A 19 -12.87 4.82 -6.20
C VAL A 19 -13.03 6.30 -5.87
N ASP A 20 -14.28 6.76 -5.67
CA ASP A 20 -14.60 8.12 -5.24
C ASP A 20 -14.32 8.40 -3.76
N GLY A 21 -13.86 7.40 -3.00
CA GLY A 21 -13.58 7.51 -1.56
C GLY A 21 -14.81 7.46 -0.64
N ASP A 22 -16.01 7.18 -1.18
CA ASP A 22 -17.26 7.04 -0.43
C ASP A 22 -17.47 5.60 0.08
N PHE A 23 -16.74 5.26 1.14
CA PHE A 23 -16.81 3.92 1.77
C PHE A 23 -18.15 3.68 2.48
N VAL A 24 -18.82 4.74 2.95
CA VAL A 24 -20.11 4.65 3.64
C VAL A 24 -21.19 4.21 2.65
N LYS A 25 -21.25 4.85 1.49
CA LYS A 25 -22.22 4.51 0.44
C LYS A 25 -21.91 3.17 -0.22
N SER A 26 -20.63 2.84 -0.38
CA SER A 26 -20.20 1.50 -0.79
C SER A 26 -20.74 0.43 0.18
N GLU A 27 -20.56 0.62 1.48
CA GLU A 27 -21.02 -0.32 2.52
C GLU A 27 -22.54 -0.41 2.60
N SER A 28 -23.26 0.73 2.55
CA SER A 28 -24.73 0.74 2.61
C SER A 28 -25.34 0.03 1.41
N THR A 29 -24.80 0.24 0.20
CA THR A 29 -25.28 -0.41 -1.03
C THR A 29 -25.14 -1.92 -0.96
N ILE A 30 -24.00 -2.42 -0.45
CA ILE A 30 -23.82 -3.87 -0.26
C ILE A 30 -24.75 -4.40 0.82
N ARG A 31 -24.86 -3.71 1.96
CA ARG A 31 -25.71 -4.16 3.08
C ARG A 31 -27.17 -4.23 2.70
N ASP A 32 -27.67 -3.24 1.96
CA ASP A 32 -29.04 -3.20 1.46
C ASP A 32 -29.32 -4.39 0.54
N PHE A 33 -28.39 -4.72 -0.36
CA PHE A 33 -28.50 -5.90 -1.19
C PHE A 33 -28.46 -7.19 -0.38
N MET A 34 -27.55 -7.32 0.59
CA MET A 34 -27.44 -8.53 1.41
C MET A 34 -28.67 -8.76 2.30
N PHE A 35 -29.34 -7.68 2.73
CA PHE A 35 -30.53 -7.75 3.58
C PHE A 35 -31.83 -7.97 2.79
N LYS A 36 -32.00 -7.29 1.65
CA LYS A 36 -33.26 -7.27 0.88
C LYS A 36 -33.20 -8.10 -0.40
N GLY A 37 -32.00 -8.50 -0.81
CA GLY A 37 -31.76 -9.17 -2.08
C GLY A 37 -32.15 -10.65 -2.07
N PRO A 38 -32.14 -11.28 -3.26
CA PRO A 38 -32.30 -12.73 -3.38
C PRO A 38 -31.17 -13.45 -2.63
N GLN A 39 -31.41 -14.70 -2.25
CA GLN A 39 -30.37 -15.57 -1.69
C GLN A 39 -29.57 -16.26 -2.80
N PRO A 40 -28.29 -16.59 -2.56
CA PRO A 40 -27.47 -17.30 -3.55
C PRO A 40 -27.91 -18.76 -3.67
N GLU A 41 -28.24 -19.20 -4.88
CA GLU A 41 -28.70 -20.58 -5.16
C GLU A 41 -27.61 -21.44 -5.80
N THR A 42 -26.68 -20.82 -6.52
CA THR A 42 -25.62 -21.53 -7.25
C THR A 42 -24.24 -21.27 -6.65
N ARG A 43 -23.27 -22.14 -6.95
CA ARG A 43 -21.85 -21.90 -6.60
C ARG A 43 -21.32 -20.59 -7.20
N ARG A 44 -21.82 -20.20 -8.38
CA ARG A 44 -21.48 -18.92 -9.03
C ARG A 44 -22.00 -17.74 -8.22
N ASP A 45 -23.22 -17.84 -7.70
CA ASP A 45 -23.83 -16.83 -6.83
C ASP A 45 -23.09 -16.71 -5.50
N ARG A 46 -22.74 -17.84 -4.88
CA ARG A 46 -21.92 -17.87 -3.66
C ARG A 46 -20.55 -17.24 -3.89
N ALA A 47 -19.86 -17.56 -4.98
CA ALA A 47 -18.58 -16.92 -5.27
C ALA A 47 -18.72 -15.39 -5.42
N LEU A 48 -19.82 -14.91 -6.00
CA LEU A 48 -20.09 -13.48 -6.10
C LEU A 48 -20.46 -12.86 -4.74
N GLN A 49 -21.16 -13.59 -3.88
CA GLN A 49 -21.37 -13.23 -2.47
C GLN A 49 -20.02 -13.06 -1.75
N GLY A 50 -19.08 -13.96 -1.97
CA GLY A 50 -17.73 -13.86 -1.41
C GLY A 50 -16.95 -12.65 -1.92
N ARG A 51 -17.16 -12.24 -3.18
CA ARG A 51 -16.59 -10.98 -3.70
C ARG A 51 -17.22 -9.75 -3.05
N LEU A 52 -18.52 -9.77 -2.76
CA LEU A 52 -19.19 -8.71 -2.00
C LEU A 52 -18.66 -8.67 -0.56
N HIS A 53 -18.49 -9.83 0.08
CA HIS A 53 -17.88 -9.95 1.40
C HIS A 53 -16.49 -9.30 1.45
N ILE A 54 -15.62 -9.62 0.48
CA ILE A 54 -14.29 -8.99 0.35
C ILE A 54 -14.41 -7.46 0.18
N SER A 55 -15.37 -6.99 -0.60
CA SER A 55 -15.61 -5.56 -0.78
C SER A 55 -16.04 -4.86 0.53
N GLN A 56 -16.86 -5.50 1.35
CA GLN A 56 -17.23 -4.97 2.67
C GLN A 56 -16.04 -4.97 3.63
N LEU A 57 -15.22 -6.02 3.60
CA LEU A 57 -14.00 -6.08 4.40
C LEU A 57 -13.06 -4.92 4.03
N ASP A 58 -12.90 -4.62 2.73
CA ASP A 58 -12.13 -3.45 2.28
C ASP A 58 -12.67 -2.14 2.86
N ASN A 59 -13.99 -1.95 2.88
CA ASN A 59 -14.59 -0.76 3.49
C ASN A 59 -14.28 -0.70 4.99
N LYS A 60 -14.44 -1.82 5.70
CA LYS A 60 -14.17 -1.93 7.14
C LYS A 60 -12.73 -1.60 7.50
N ILE A 61 -11.77 -2.17 6.76
CA ILE A 61 -10.35 -1.85 6.94
C ILE A 61 -10.13 -0.34 6.74
N ARG A 62 -10.72 0.23 5.68
CA ARG A 62 -10.55 1.64 5.33
C ARG A 62 -11.14 2.64 6.32
N VAL A 63 -12.15 2.25 7.08
CA VAL A 63 -12.75 3.09 8.14
C VAL A 63 -12.28 2.69 9.55
N TYR A 64 -11.31 1.78 9.65
CA TYR A 64 -10.81 1.25 10.92
C TYR A 64 -11.91 0.67 11.81
N ASP A 65 -12.85 -0.08 11.22
CA ASP A 65 -13.91 -0.78 11.95
C ASP A 65 -13.28 -1.85 12.87
N ARG A 66 -13.60 -1.78 14.17
CA ARG A 66 -13.11 -2.71 15.20
C ARG A 66 -13.46 -4.17 14.91
N ASN A 67 -14.50 -4.41 14.11
CA ASN A 67 -14.96 -5.76 13.79
C ASN A 67 -14.28 -6.36 12.54
N ALA A 68 -13.36 -5.63 11.88
CA ALA A 68 -12.73 -6.08 10.65
C ALA A 68 -12.06 -7.46 10.78
N ALA A 69 -11.32 -7.71 11.87
CA ALA A 69 -10.71 -9.02 12.15
C ALA A 69 -11.74 -10.16 12.17
N SER A 70 -12.78 -10.03 13.00
CA SER A 70 -13.83 -11.04 13.11
C SER A 70 -14.60 -11.24 11.80
N PHE A 71 -14.67 -10.19 10.97
CA PHE A 71 -15.37 -10.23 9.69
C PHE A 71 -14.66 -11.11 8.67
N ILE A 72 -13.31 -11.15 8.67
CA ILE A 72 -12.50 -12.00 7.77
C ILE A 72 -12.98 -13.46 7.84
N TYR A 73 -13.24 -13.95 9.04
CA TYR A 73 -13.59 -15.35 9.30
C TYR A 73 -15.06 -15.70 9.05
N ARG A 74 -15.90 -14.73 8.64
CA ARG A 74 -17.31 -15.01 8.31
C ARG A 74 -17.50 -15.61 6.92
N TRP A 75 -16.47 -15.55 6.07
CA TRP A 75 -16.51 -16.22 4.79
C TRP A 75 -16.09 -17.69 4.94
N GLU A 76 -17.02 -18.58 4.61
CA GLU A 76 -16.80 -20.01 4.58
C GLU A 76 -17.04 -20.53 3.17
N ALA A 77 -16.01 -21.12 2.57
CA ALA A 77 -16.12 -21.74 1.26
C ALA A 77 -16.69 -23.17 1.38
N GLU A 78 -17.56 -23.56 0.46
CA GLU A 78 -18.17 -24.90 0.49
C GLU A 78 -17.16 -25.95 0.03
N GLN A 79 -17.13 -27.08 0.73
CA GLN A 79 -16.27 -28.20 0.36
C GLN A 79 -17.02 -29.19 -0.55
N PRO A 80 -16.37 -29.71 -1.62
CA PRO A 80 -15.01 -29.40 -2.08
C PRO A 80 -14.95 -28.04 -2.80
N LEU A 81 -13.83 -27.34 -2.64
CA LEU A 81 -13.58 -26.01 -3.22
C LEU A 81 -13.70 -26.03 -4.76
N SER A 82 -14.56 -25.17 -5.30
CA SER A 82 -14.57 -24.86 -6.74
C SER A 82 -13.46 -23.87 -7.12
N SER A 83 -13.14 -23.79 -8.41
CA SER A 83 -12.21 -22.78 -8.94
C SER A 83 -12.64 -21.34 -8.64
N LEU A 84 -13.94 -21.08 -8.58
CA LEU A 84 -14.48 -19.77 -8.22
C LEU A 84 -14.27 -19.46 -6.73
N GLU A 85 -14.47 -20.45 -5.85
CA GLU A 85 -14.25 -20.30 -4.41
C GLU A 85 -12.76 -20.18 -4.08
N MET A 86 -11.90 -20.92 -4.78
CA MET A 86 -10.46 -20.74 -4.67
C MET A 86 -10.04 -19.30 -5.01
N GLU A 87 -10.57 -18.74 -6.11
CA GLU A 87 -10.28 -17.34 -6.48
C GLU A 87 -10.75 -16.34 -5.42
N VAL A 88 -11.93 -16.54 -4.84
CA VAL A 88 -12.44 -15.71 -3.74
C VAL A 88 -11.51 -15.82 -2.53
N THR A 89 -11.16 -17.03 -2.12
CA THR A 89 -10.28 -17.28 -0.97
C THR A 89 -8.90 -16.64 -1.19
N SER A 90 -8.30 -16.76 -2.39
CA SER A 90 -7.02 -16.08 -2.71
C SER A 90 -7.11 -14.57 -2.54
N ARG A 91 -8.20 -13.96 -3.02
CA ARG A 91 -8.44 -12.52 -2.88
C ARG A 91 -8.66 -12.13 -1.42
N LEU A 92 -9.40 -12.94 -0.66
CA LEU A 92 -9.63 -12.72 0.77
C LEU A 92 -8.32 -12.72 1.56
N GLN A 93 -7.40 -13.65 1.29
CA GLN A 93 -6.07 -13.66 1.92
C GLN A 93 -5.30 -12.38 1.62
N GLY A 94 -5.33 -11.90 0.38
CA GLY A 94 -4.74 -10.60 0.03
C GLY A 94 -5.35 -9.42 0.80
N VAL A 95 -6.64 -9.48 1.13
CA VAL A 95 -7.31 -8.44 1.92
C VAL A 95 -7.04 -8.59 3.42
N ALA A 96 -6.98 -9.82 3.94
CA ALA A 96 -6.61 -10.10 5.32
C ALA A 96 -5.18 -9.61 5.62
N ALA A 97 -4.23 -9.85 4.70
CA ALA A 97 -2.88 -9.30 4.82
C ALA A 97 -2.88 -7.77 4.85
N ARG A 98 -3.76 -7.10 4.07
CA ARG A 98 -3.93 -5.64 4.16
C ARG A 98 -4.52 -5.19 5.49
N TYR A 99 -5.39 -5.97 6.10
CA TYR A 99 -5.91 -5.68 7.44
C TYR A 99 -4.77 -5.69 8.46
N PHE A 100 -4.00 -6.77 8.53
CA PHE A 100 -2.87 -6.89 9.46
C PHE A 100 -1.82 -5.80 9.22
N GLN A 101 -1.50 -5.51 7.95
CA GLN A 101 -0.66 -4.36 7.59
C GLN A 101 -1.24 -3.04 8.12
N SER A 102 -2.54 -2.80 7.98
CA SER A 102 -3.18 -1.53 8.41
C SER A 102 -3.14 -1.28 9.92
N ILE A 103 -2.96 -2.33 10.73
CA ILE A 103 -2.80 -2.23 12.19
C ILE A 103 -1.33 -2.35 12.64
N GLY A 104 -0.39 -2.48 11.70
CA GLY A 104 1.04 -2.63 11.99
C GLY A 104 1.48 -4.04 12.39
N ASP A 105 0.63 -5.06 12.24
CA ASP A 105 0.97 -6.46 12.51
C ASP A 105 1.58 -7.10 11.25
N PHE A 106 2.82 -6.71 10.93
CA PHE A 106 3.51 -7.16 9.72
C PHE A 106 3.85 -8.66 9.75
N GLU A 107 4.08 -9.21 10.94
CA GLU A 107 4.39 -10.63 11.15
C GLU A 107 3.19 -11.51 10.80
N ALA A 108 1.99 -11.20 11.33
CA ALA A 108 0.78 -11.94 10.97
C ALA A 108 0.42 -11.77 9.49
N ALA A 109 0.59 -10.57 8.94
CA ALA A 109 0.38 -10.30 7.53
C ALA A 109 1.29 -11.18 6.65
N ARG A 110 2.56 -11.30 7.05
CA ARG A 110 3.59 -12.07 6.34
C ARG A 110 3.30 -13.56 6.41
N ALA A 111 3.11 -14.11 7.61
CA ALA A 111 2.85 -15.53 7.81
C ALA A 111 1.61 -15.99 7.03
N SER A 112 0.55 -15.17 6.99
CA SER A 112 -0.67 -15.44 6.21
C SER A 112 -0.38 -15.54 4.70
N LEU A 113 0.43 -14.63 4.15
CA LEU A 113 0.79 -14.65 2.73
C LEU A 113 1.76 -15.77 2.37
N GLU A 114 2.75 -16.05 3.20
CA GLU A 114 3.69 -17.16 3.01
C GLU A 114 2.96 -18.50 3.00
N GLN A 115 2.10 -18.74 4.00
CA GLN A 115 1.28 -19.94 4.07
C GLN A 115 0.45 -20.08 2.80
N PHE A 116 -0.23 -19.03 2.37
CA PHE A 116 -1.06 -19.08 1.17
C PHE A 116 -0.25 -19.37 -0.10
N LEU A 117 0.91 -18.72 -0.28
CA LEU A 117 1.77 -18.92 -1.46
C LEU A 117 2.43 -20.30 -1.47
N SER A 118 2.70 -20.92 -0.32
CA SER A 118 3.20 -22.29 -0.25
C SER A 118 2.23 -23.34 -0.81
N LEU A 119 0.92 -23.03 -0.78
CA LEU A 119 -0.14 -23.92 -1.26
C LEU A 119 -0.30 -23.87 -2.80
N ASP A 120 0.42 -22.98 -3.50
CA ASP A 120 0.37 -22.80 -4.97
C ASP A 120 0.66 -24.12 -5.72
N SER A 121 1.53 -24.96 -5.17
CA SER A 121 1.83 -26.30 -5.69
C SER A 121 0.61 -27.23 -5.78
N SER A 122 -0.39 -27.04 -4.90
CA SER A 122 -1.61 -27.83 -4.84
C SER A 122 -2.79 -27.20 -5.57
N SER A 123 -2.73 -25.90 -5.87
CA SER A 123 -3.79 -25.14 -6.51
C SER A 123 -3.21 -23.90 -7.22
N PRO A 124 -2.93 -23.97 -8.53
CA PRO A 124 -2.15 -22.96 -9.22
C PRO A 124 -2.87 -21.59 -9.21
N ILE A 125 -2.17 -20.60 -8.69
CA ILE A 125 -2.63 -19.21 -8.61
C ILE A 125 -2.40 -18.55 -9.98
N ARG A 126 -3.40 -17.81 -10.47
CA ARG A 126 -3.23 -17.02 -11.71
C ARG A 126 -2.05 -16.05 -11.56
N ALA A 127 -1.18 -15.99 -12.56
CA ALA A 127 0.06 -15.20 -12.55
C ALA A 127 -0.12 -13.75 -12.04
N ASN A 128 -1.13 -13.02 -12.53
CA ASN A 128 -1.38 -11.64 -12.07
C ASN A 128 -1.77 -11.55 -10.58
N THR A 129 -2.50 -12.54 -10.06
CA THR A 129 -2.84 -12.58 -8.62
C THR A 129 -1.62 -12.94 -7.81
N ARG A 130 -0.82 -13.91 -8.28
CA ARG A 130 0.45 -14.30 -7.68
C ARG A 130 1.40 -13.10 -7.55
N ARG A 131 1.61 -12.34 -8.63
CA ARG A 131 2.43 -11.11 -8.65
C ARG A 131 1.95 -10.06 -7.65
N LEU A 132 0.63 -9.88 -7.50
CA LEU A 132 0.09 -8.94 -6.51
C LEU A 132 0.36 -9.38 -5.07
N LEU A 133 0.25 -10.68 -4.78
CA LEU A 133 0.53 -11.25 -3.47
C LEU A 133 2.03 -11.23 -3.16
N ILE A 134 2.88 -11.61 -4.11
CA ILE A 134 4.35 -11.55 -3.98
C ILE A 134 4.81 -10.11 -3.78
N GLY A 135 4.30 -9.14 -4.55
CA GLY A 135 4.63 -7.74 -4.34
C GLY A 135 4.10 -7.18 -3.01
N ARG A 136 3.14 -7.83 -2.35
CA ARG A 136 2.73 -7.51 -0.98
C ARG A 136 3.65 -8.17 0.03
N LEU A 137 4.00 -9.43 -0.16
CA LEU A 137 4.94 -10.14 0.69
C LEU A 137 6.32 -9.45 0.70
N ALA A 138 6.79 -9.00 -0.46
CA ALA A 138 8.01 -8.22 -0.61
C ALA A 138 7.97 -6.91 0.21
N ASP A 139 6.85 -6.19 0.18
CA ASP A 139 6.66 -5.01 1.02
C ASP A 139 6.77 -5.35 2.52
N LEU A 140 6.25 -6.50 2.95
CA LEU A 140 6.33 -6.94 4.35
C LEU A 140 7.75 -7.38 4.75
N TYR A 141 8.48 -8.07 3.87
CA TYR A 141 9.89 -8.37 4.12
C TYR A 141 10.75 -7.10 4.21
N CYS A 142 10.42 -6.08 3.40
CA CYS A 142 11.00 -4.75 3.52
C CYS A 142 10.72 -4.12 4.90
N GLU A 143 9.50 -4.24 5.44
CA GLU A 143 9.15 -3.76 6.78
C GLU A 143 9.88 -4.49 7.91
N THR A 144 10.21 -5.76 7.71
CA THR A 144 10.98 -6.56 8.68
C THR A 144 12.48 -6.56 8.39
N GLU A 145 12.96 -5.65 7.53
CA GLU A 145 14.38 -5.47 7.17
C GLU A 145 15.04 -6.71 6.51
N GLU A 146 14.25 -7.64 5.99
CA GLU A 146 14.72 -8.86 5.31
C GLU A 146 14.92 -8.62 3.80
N TYR A 147 15.69 -7.59 3.46
CA TYR A 147 15.83 -7.10 2.08
C TYR A 147 16.42 -8.13 1.10
N ALA A 148 17.26 -9.05 1.56
CA ALA A 148 17.81 -10.10 0.70
C ALA A 148 16.71 -11.05 0.19
N LYS A 149 15.78 -11.45 1.07
CA LYS A 149 14.64 -12.30 0.68
C LYS A 149 13.74 -11.62 -0.34
N VAL A 150 13.61 -10.29 -0.27
CA VAL A 150 12.85 -9.53 -1.27
C VAL A 150 13.39 -9.77 -2.67
N VAL A 151 14.71 -9.71 -2.84
CA VAL A 151 15.34 -9.99 -4.14
C VAL A 151 15.04 -11.41 -4.59
N ASP A 152 15.21 -12.39 -3.69
CA ASP A 152 15.02 -13.81 -3.99
C ASP A 152 13.59 -14.14 -4.45
N ILE A 153 12.56 -13.56 -3.80
CA ILE A 153 11.16 -13.84 -4.16
C ILE A 153 10.68 -13.05 -5.38
N LEU A 154 11.29 -11.89 -5.66
CA LEU A 154 10.89 -11.02 -6.77
C LEU A 154 11.52 -11.43 -8.10
N GLN A 155 12.76 -11.93 -8.07
CA GLN A 155 13.52 -12.22 -9.28
C GLN A 155 12.77 -13.17 -10.25
N PRO A 156 12.21 -14.32 -9.81
CA PRO A 156 11.50 -15.23 -10.71
C PRO A 156 10.25 -14.58 -11.34
N GLU A 157 9.57 -13.71 -10.59
CA GLU A 157 8.40 -12.99 -11.10
C GLU A 157 8.79 -11.96 -12.14
N LEU A 158 9.85 -11.19 -11.90
CA LEU A 158 10.36 -10.18 -12.82
C LEU A 158 10.89 -10.82 -14.12
N ASP A 159 11.59 -11.94 -14.03
CA ASP A 159 12.10 -12.69 -15.19
C ASP A 159 10.98 -13.24 -16.07
N SER A 160 9.84 -13.59 -15.46
CA SER A 160 8.67 -14.12 -16.17
C SER A 160 7.81 -13.06 -16.87
N ILE A 161 8.09 -11.76 -16.67
CA ILE A 161 7.22 -10.68 -17.13
C ILE A 161 7.48 -10.32 -18.59
N THR A 162 6.42 -10.43 -19.39
CA THR A 162 6.41 -10.03 -20.80
C THR A 162 6.40 -8.50 -20.93
N ALA A 163 6.94 -7.97 -22.05
CA ALA A 163 6.92 -6.53 -22.34
C ALA A 163 5.54 -5.86 -22.16
N PRO A 164 4.41 -6.40 -22.68
CA PRO A 164 3.10 -5.76 -22.48
C PRO A 164 2.65 -5.73 -21.01
N ASP A 165 3.07 -6.70 -20.19
CA ASP A 165 2.74 -6.74 -18.76
C ASP A 165 3.52 -5.71 -17.93
N ARG A 166 4.63 -5.14 -18.45
CA ARG A 166 5.43 -4.10 -17.76
C ARG A 166 4.68 -2.77 -17.59
N SER A 167 3.67 -2.52 -18.42
CA SER A 167 2.78 -1.36 -18.28
C SER A 167 1.77 -1.50 -17.12
N ARG A 168 1.62 -2.70 -16.56
CA ARG A 168 0.57 -3.01 -15.59
C ARG A 168 1.00 -2.72 -14.15
N ARG A 169 0.02 -2.40 -13.31
CA ARG A 169 0.21 -2.10 -11.89
C ARG A 169 0.99 -3.18 -11.11
N PRO A 170 0.79 -4.50 -11.31
CA PRO A 170 1.56 -5.51 -10.59
C PRO A 170 3.06 -5.38 -10.83
N PHE A 171 3.50 -5.11 -12.07
CA PHE A 171 4.92 -4.92 -12.38
C PHE A 171 5.49 -3.71 -11.64
N ARG A 172 4.83 -2.54 -11.71
CA ARG A 172 5.24 -1.34 -10.96
C ARG A 172 5.43 -1.62 -9.48
N ARG A 173 4.50 -2.39 -8.90
CA ARG A 173 4.53 -2.76 -7.49
C ARG A 173 5.74 -3.63 -7.15
N LEU A 174 6.04 -4.65 -7.96
CA LEU A 174 7.22 -5.50 -7.77
C LEU A 174 8.51 -4.67 -7.88
N MET A 175 8.62 -3.83 -8.90
CA MET A 175 9.78 -2.95 -9.09
C MET A 175 9.97 -1.97 -7.93
N LEU A 176 8.89 -1.36 -7.42
CA LEU A 176 8.98 -0.47 -6.27
C LEU A 176 9.35 -1.20 -4.97
N ALA A 177 8.95 -2.47 -4.81
CA ALA A 177 9.44 -3.30 -3.70
C ALA A 177 10.94 -3.62 -3.84
N LEU A 178 11.42 -3.89 -5.06
CA LEU A 178 12.85 -4.06 -5.32
C LEU A 178 13.66 -2.78 -5.09
N VAL A 179 13.09 -1.60 -5.42
CA VAL A 179 13.68 -0.29 -5.10
C VAL A 179 13.86 -0.16 -3.59
N GLU A 180 12.83 -0.43 -2.80
CA GLU A 180 12.92 -0.36 -1.33
C GLU A 180 13.99 -1.31 -0.77
N ALA A 181 14.07 -2.54 -1.29
CA ALA A 181 15.11 -3.49 -0.89
C ALA A 181 16.52 -2.99 -1.23
N ASN A 182 16.72 -2.38 -2.40
CA ASN A 182 18.02 -1.79 -2.75
C ASN A 182 18.37 -0.58 -1.88
N ILE A 183 17.40 0.26 -1.51
CA ILE A 183 17.63 1.35 -0.54
C ILE A 183 18.02 0.78 0.83
N GLY A 184 17.31 -0.25 1.30
CA GLY A 184 17.61 -0.91 2.58
C GLY A 184 18.99 -1.60 2.62
N LEU A 185 19.48 -2.07 1.47
CA LEU A 185 20.82 -2.65 1.30
C LEU A 185 21.91 -1.60 1.00
N ASP A 186 21.60 -0.30 1.09
CA ASP A 186 22.48 0.82 0.75
C ASP A 186 22.99 0.81 -0.72
N ARG A 187 22.27 0.13 -1.61
CA ARG A 187 22.54 0.07 -3.05
C ARG A 187 21.85 1.22 -3.77
N LEU A 188 22.14 2.46 -3.35
CA LEU A 188 21.41 3.66 -3.78
C LEU A 188 21.46 3.89 -5.30
N GLN A 189 22.60 3.59 -5.93
CA GLN A 189 22.73 3.72 -7.39
C GLN A 189 21.83 2.73 -8.14
N SER A 190 21.75 1.49 -7.67
CA SER A 190 20.86 0.47 -8.25
C SER A 190 19.40 0.85 -8.06
N ALA A 191 19.02 1.37 -6.89
CA ALA A 191 17.67 1.86 -6.64
C ALA A 191 17.29 3.01 -7.58
N GLU A 192 18.21 3.94 -7.84
CA GLU A 192 17.98 5.07 -8.75
C GLU A 192 17.78 4.63 -10.21
N LEU A 193 18.60 3.71 -10.70
CA LEU A 193 18.44 3.12 -12.04
C LEU A 193 17.07 2.45 -12.19
N LEU A 194 16.64 1.67 -11.19
CA LEU A 194 15.32 1.03 -11.21
C LEU A 194 14.17 2.06 -11.23
N ILE A 195 14.33 3.21 -10.56
CA ILE A 195 13.34 4.30 -10.59
C ILE A 195 13.29 5.00 -11.95
N GLN A 196 14.43 5.12 -12.63
CA GLN A 196 14.52 5.67 -13.99
C GLN A 196 13.82 4.73 -14.98
N ASP A 197 14.12 3.42 -14.93
CA ASP A 197 13.46 2.40 -15.74
C ASP A 197 11.93 2.41 -15.55
N LEU A 198 11.46 2.60 -14.31
CA LEU A 198 10.03 2.76 -14.02
C LEU A 198 9.40 3.98 -14.69
N GLY A 199 10.15 5.07 -14.81
CA GLY A 199 9.71 6.32 -15.44
C GLY A 199 9.58 6.21 -16.96
N GLU A 200 10.46 5.45 -17.61
CA GLU A 200 10.50 5.32 -19.07
C GLU A 200 9.42 4.39 -19.64
N TYR A 201 9.03 3.34 -18.90
CA TYR A 201 8.18 2.26 -19.44
C TYR A 201 6.82 2.08 -18.76
N SER A 202 6.55 2.75 -17.64
CA SER A 202 5.47 2.32 -16.75
C SER A 202 4.65 3.41 -16.06
N ALA A 203 4.97 4.70 -16.22
CA ALA A 203 4.16 5.76 -15.63
C ALA A 203 2.74 5.75 -16.23
N PRO A 204 1.67 5.62 -15.42
CA PRO A 204 0.31 5.77 -15.93
C PRO A 204 0.11 7.20 -16.44
N LEU A 205 -0.61 7.34 -17.57
CA LEU A 205 -0.94 8.65 -18.16
C LEU A 205 -1.78 9.50 -17.20
N GLU A 206 -2.61 8.86 -16.38
CA GLU A 206 -3.50 9.50 -15.41
C GLU A 206 -3.47 8.77 -14.06
N LEU A 207 -3.54 9.52 -12.96
CA LEU A 207 -3.53 9.00 -11.58
C LEU A 207 -4.96 8.86 -11.03
N ASP A 208 -5.78 8.10 -11.75
CA ASP A 208 -7.25 8.08 -11.58
C ASP A 208 -7.77 7.39 -10.32
N ASN A 209 -6.90 6.65 -9.63
CA ASN A 209 -7.32 5.95 -8.42
C ASN A 209 -6.24 5.95 -7.34
N LEU A 210 -6.69 5.72 -6.10
CA LEU A 210 -5.86 5.69 -4.90
C LEU A 210 -4.60 4.82 -5.05
N HIS A 211 -4.71 3.65 -5.68
CA HIS A 211 -3.57 2.73 -5.78
C HIS A 211 -2.47 3.26 -6.71
N ASP A 212 -2.85 3.90 -7.81
CA ASP A 212 -1.86 4.51 -8.71
C ASP A 212 -1.24 5.77 -8.07
N GLN A 213 -2.03 6.59 -7.36
CA GLN A 213 -1.51 7.70 -6.54
C GLN A 213 -0.53 7.23 -5.45
N GLN A 214 -0.83 6.12 -4.78
CA GLN A 214 0.05 5.51 -3.78
C GLN A 214 1.38 5.03 -4.38
N LEU A 215 1.35 4.37 -5.54
CA LEU A 215 2.58 3.92 -6.21
C LEU A 215 3.41 5.11 -6.72
N HIS A 216 2.77 6.16 -7.23
CA HIS A 216 3.45 7.40 -7.61
C HIS A 216 4.13 8.05 -6.41
N MET A 217 3.40 8.24 -5.31
CA MET A 217 4.01 8.79 -4.09
C MET A 217 5.15 7.91 -3.58
N ARG A 218 4.99 6.59 -3.58
CA ARG A 218 6.07 5.68 -3.18
C ARG A 218 7.33 5.88 -4.02
N ARG A 219 7.19 6.05 -5.34
CA ARG A 219 8.32 6.39 -6.23
C ARG A 219 8.98 7.71 -5.83
N LEU A 220 8.20 8.77 -5.64
CA LEU A 220 8.73 10.10 -5.29
C LEU A 220 9.43 10.11 -3.93
N LEU A 221 8.84 9.44 -2.94
CA LEU A 221 9.43 9.30 -1.60
C LEU A 221 10.74 8.51 -1.67
N ALA A 222 10.82 7.47 -2.50
CA ALA A 222 12.07 6.73 -2.73
C ALA A 222 13.17 7.63 -3.32
N VAL A 223 12.84 8.48 -4.32
CA VAL A 223 13.79 9.48 -4.87
C VAL A 223 14.26 10.43 -3.78
N ALA A 224 13.34 10.98 -2.98
CA ALA A 224 13.67 11.92 -1.93
C ALA A 224 14.53 11.28 -0.82
N ARG A 225 14.27 10.01 -0.48
CA ARG A 225 15.09 9.23 0.47
C ARG A 225 16.49 8.96 -0.07
N ILE A 226 16.63 8.57 -1.33
CA ILE A 226 17.95 8.38 -1.96
C ILE A 226 18.74 9.69 -1.93
N ALA A 227 18.13 10.81 -2.30
CA ALA A 227 18.77 12.12 -2.23
C ALA A 227 19.18 12.50 -0.80
N HIS A 228 18.34 12.19 0.18
CA HIS A 228 18.62 12.42 1.61
C HIS A 228 19.79 11.58 2.11
N MET A 229 19.87 10.31 1.72
CA MET A 229 20.92 9.39 2.18
C MET A 229 22.28 9.64 1.54
N ARG A 230 22.34 10.29 0.37
CA ARG A 230 23.62 10.63 -0.27
C ARG A 230 24.31 11.79 0.46
N SER A 231 25.53 11.53 0.93
CA SER A 231 26.38 12.55 1.56
C SER A 231 26.52 13.79 0.68
N GLY A 232 26.34 14.98 1.29
CA GLY A 232 26.50 16.27 0.62
C GLY A 232 25.31 16.73 -0.24
N ASN A 233 24.25 15.93 -0.38
CA ASN A 233 23.09 16.25 -1.21
C ASN A 233 21.89 16.83 -0.44
N HIS A 234 22.11 17.46 0.72
CA HIS A 234 21.02 18.00 1.55
C HIS A 234 20.12 19.00 0.79
N HIS A 235 20.68 19.85 -0.09
CA HIS A 235 19.88 20.75 -0.93
C HIS A 235 18.96 19.98 -1.89
N GLN A 236 19.47 18.92 -2.53
CA GLN A 236 18.66 18.09 -3.42
C GLN A 236 17.58 17.33 -2.64
N ALA A 237 17.88 16.91 -1.42
CA ALA A 237 16.90 16.30 -0.52
C ALA A 237 15.77 17.31 -0.19
N VAL A 238 16.10 18.54 0.19
CA VAL A 238 15.11 19.61 0.43
C VAL A 238 14.20 19.83 -0.78
N LEU A 239 14.79 19.93 -1.98
CA LEU A 239 14.02 20.08 -3.23
C LEU A 239 13.08 18.89 -3.48
N SER A 240 13.59 17.67 -3.28
CA SER A 240 12.82 16.44 -3.51
C SER A 240 11.66 16.29 -2.53
N TRP A 241 11.87 16.58 -1.24
CA TRP A 241 10.81 16.56 -0.23
C TRP A 241 9.78 17.67 -0.44
N SER A 242 10.23 18.86 -0.82
CA SER A 242 9.34 19.97 -1.17
C SER A 242 8.47 19.64 -2.39
N PHE A 243 9.04 18.94 -3.37
CA PHE A 243 8.28 18.43 -4.52
C PHE A 243 7.22 17.41 -4.09
N CYS A 244 7.58 16.46 -3.22
CA CYS A 244 6.63 15.50 -2.66
C CYS A 244 5.43 16.17 -1.97
N LEU A 245 5.65 17.26 -1.20
CA LEU A 245 4.56 18.01 -0.57
C LEU A 245 3.60 18.61 -1.61
N LYS A 246 4.16 19.22 -2.66
CA LYS A 246 3.36 19.81 -3.75
C LYS A 246 2.50 18.74 -4.43
N GLU A 247 3.08 17.58 -4.71
CA GLU A 247 2.38 16.47 -5.35
C GLU A 247 1.23 15.92 -4.48
N VAL A 248 1.48 15.63 -3.20
CA VAL A 248 0.43 15.17 -2.27
C VAL A 248 -0.71 16.19 -2.17
N ALA A 249 -0.41 17.49 -2.17
CA ALA A 249 -1.42 18.54 -2.07
C ALA A 249 -2.33 18.66 -3.30
N GLN A 250 -1.92 18.13 -4.46
CA GLN A 250 -2.67 18.14 -5.72
C GLN A 250 -3.48 16.85 -5.93
N MET A 251 -3.18 15.78 -5.22
CA MET A 251 -3.87 14.49 -5.39
C MET A 251 -5.26 14.50 -4.76
N HIS A 252 -6.34 14.38 -5.55
CA HIS A 252 -7.70 14.41 -5.03
C HIS A 252 -8.03 13.26 -4.05
N THR A 253 -7.61 12.02 -4.35
CA THR A 253 -7.96 10.85 -3.52
C THR A 253 -7.02 10.70 -2.34
N LEU A 254 -5.71 10.88 -2.57
CA LEU A 254 -4.73 10.80 -1.49
C LEU A 254 -4.85 11.99 -0.54
N LYS A 255 -5.03 13.24 -1.00
CA LYS A 255 -5.17 14.42 -0.12
C LYS A 255 -6.30 14.31 0.88
N ALA A 256 -7.45 13.78 0.45
CA ALA A 256 -8.61 13.58 1.32
C ALA A 256 -8.31 12.66 2.54
N LYS A 257 -7.22 11.89 2.48
CA LYS A 257 -6.81 10.91 3.50
C LYS A 257 -5.33 11.00 3.88
N GLY A 258 -4.58 11.92 3.27
CA GLY A 258 -3.13 11.86 3.12
C GLY A 258 -2.39 12.66 4.16
N GLY A 259 -3.06 13.03 5.26
CA GLY A 259 -2.46 13.76 6.36
C GLY A 259 -1.21 13.05 6.87
N PHE A 260 -1.31 11.75 7.13
CA PHE A 260 -0.15 10.99 7.61
C PHE A 260 1.02 10.97 6.62
N THR A 261 0.78 10.79 5.32
CA THR A 261 1.85 10.83 4.31
C THR A 261 2.50 12.22 4.24
N ALA A 262 1.69 13.29 4.29
CA ALA A 262 2.19 14.65 4.33
C ALA A 262 3.04 14.90 5.59
N ALA A 263 2.62 14.40 6.74
CA ALA A 263 3.38 14.48 7.99
C ALA A 263 4.78 13.85 7.85
N MET A 264 4.87 12.64 7.27
CA MET A 264 6.15 11.98 7.01
C MET A 264 7.07 12.81 6.11
N ILE A 265 6.49 13.45 5.07
CA ILE A 265 7.24 14.33 4.18
C ILE A 265 7.73 15.57 4.93
N TYR A 266 6.88 16.21 5.75
CA TYR A 266 7.25 17.38 6.55
C TYR A 266 8.40 17.09 7.52
N LEU A 267 8.33 15.98 8.25
CA LEU A 267 9.40 15.58 9.18
C LEU A 267 10.71 15.28 8.43
N SER A 268 10.62 14.62 7.28
CA SER A 268 11.79 14.35 6.43
C SER A 268 12.40 15.62 5.83
N LEU A 269 11.55 16.58 5.45
CA LEU A 269 11.94 17.90 4.96
C LEU A 269 12.63 18.70 6.06
N ALA A 270 12.09 18.72 7.28
CA ALA A 270 12.69 19.39 8.43
C ALA A 270 14.13 18.90 8.66
N ARG A 271 14.34 17.59 8.65
CA ARG A 271 15.67 16.99 8.80
C ARG A 271 16.62 17.38 7.65
N ALA A 272 16.13 17.42 6.42
CA ALA A 272 16.93 17.88 5.27
C ALA A 272 17.28 19.37 5.37
N GLN A 273 16.36 20.21 5.86
CA GLN A 273 16.56 21.64 6.09
C GLN A 273 17.62 21.91 7.17
N LEU A 274 17.63 21.12 8.26
CA LEU A 274 18.73 21.14 9.23
C LEU A 274 20.08 20.82 8.57
N GLY A 275 20.10 19.85 7.65
CA GLY A 275 21.31 19.46 6.92
C GLY A 275 21.90 20.56 6.01
N VAL A 276 21.10 21.55 5.60
CA VAL A 276 21.56 22.75 4.87
C VAL A 276 21.75 23.99 5.77
N GLY A 277 21.55 23.85 7.09
CA GLY A 277 21.68 24.94 8.06
C GLY A 277 20.49 25.91 8.12
N ASN A 278 19.34 25.56 7.51
CA ASN A 278 18.14 26.39 7.54
C ASN A 278 17.24 26.00 8.72
N GLU A 279 17.56 26.55 9.88
CA GLU A 279 16.93 26.16 11.14
C GLU A 279 15.47 26.60 11.28
N ASP A 280 15.14 27.80 10.80
CA ASP A 280 13.80 28.38 10.92
C ASP A 280 12.79 27.57 10.11
N ASP A 281 13.13 27.25 8.86
CA ASP A 281 12.27 26.42 8.01
C ASP A 281 12.17 24.99 8.55
N ALA A 282 13.25 24.46 9.13
CA ALA A 282 13.22 23.14 9.76
C ALA A 282 12.23 23.10 10.93
N ARG A 283 12.22 24.11 11.81
CA ARG A 283 11.25 24.20 12.91
C ARG A 283 9.81 24.29 12.41
N ASN A 284 9.57 25.10 11.38
CA ASN A 284 8.24 25.23 10.76
C ASN A 284 7.75 23.90 10.17
N SER A 285 8.60 23.21 9.41
CA SER A 285 8.28 21.89 8.83
C SER A 285 8.05 20.84 9.91
N TRP A 286 8.85 20.83 10.97
CA TRP A 286 8.68 19.91 12.10
C TRP A 286 7.36 20.13 12.83
N ALA A 287 7.03 21.38 13.14
CA ALA A 287 5.76 21.76 13.76
C ALA A 287 4.56 21.35 12.90
N ALA A 288 4.62 21.59 11.58
CA ALA A 288 3.56 21.17 10.66
C ALA A 288 3.38 19.64 10.65
N GLY A 289 4.48 18.87 10.57
CA GLY A 289 4.42 17.42 10.57
C GLY A 289 3.87 16.85 11.88
N THR A 290 4.34 17.36 13.03
CA THR A 290 3.89 16.90 14.35
C THR A 290 2.45 17.26 14.64
N GLU A 291 1.97 18.43 14.21
CA GLU A 291 0.57 18.81 14.36
C GLU A 291 -0.36 17.84 13.62
N ILE A 292 -0.01 17.47 12.39
CA ILE A 292 -0.78 16.48 11.63
C ILE A 292 -0.76 15.11 12.35
N LEU A 293 0.39 14.70 12.91
CA LEU A 293 0.48 13.43 13.65
C LEU A 293 -0.36 13.39 14.93
N ARG A 294 -0.72 14.54 15.52
CA ARG A 294 -1.59 14.58 16.70
C ARG A 294 -3.03 14.21 16.37
N SER A 295 -3.51 14.54 15.17
CA SER A 295 -4.88 14.29 14.75
C SER A 295 -5.05 13.03 13.89
N GLU A 296 -4.01 12.64 13.16
CA GLU A 296 -4.07 11.56 12.18
C GLU A 296 -3.73 10.19 12.77
N LYS A 297 -4.36 9.14 12.23
CA LYS A 297 -3.97 7.76 12.51
C LYS A 297 -2.74 7.39 11.68
N CYS A 298 -1.90 6.54 12.25
CA CYS A 298 -0.78 5.96 11.50
C CYS A 298 -1.29 5.12 10.33
N GLU A 299 -0.71 5.35 9.15
CA GLU A 299 -1.07 4.68 7.92
C GLU A 299 0.13 3.90 7.35
N PHE A 300 0.00 2.57 7.29
CA PHE A 300 1.07 1.67 6.84
C PHE A 300 1.00 1.30 5.34
N TRP A 301 0.35 2.13 4.51
CA TRP A 301 0.12 1.79 3.09
C TRP A 301 1.35 1.99 2.20
N ILE A 302 2.27 2.87 2.60
CA ILE A 302 3.58 3.07 1.96
C ILE A 302 4.60 2.32 2.82
N PRO A 303 5.23 1.25 2.33
CA PRO A 303 6.14 0.45 3.14
C PRO A 303 7.35 1.27 3.61
N ILE A 304 7.93 0.91 4.76
CA ILE A 304 9.18 1.46 5.35
C ILE A 304 9.05 2.91 5.85
N VAL A 305 8.29 3.76 5.15
CA VAL A 305 8.18 5.19 5.44
C VAL A 305 7.65 5.48 6.86
N PRO A 306 6.52 4.86 7.31
CA PRO A 306 5.94 5.09 8.63
C PRO A 306 6.72 4.45 9.79
N THR A 307 7.61 3.52 9.47
CA THR A 307 8.23 2.59 10.42
C THR A 307 9.73 2.89 10.51
N ILE A 308 10.52 2.27 9.64
CA ILE A 308 11.98 2.31 9.63
C ILE A 308 12.48 3.72 9.31
N TRP A 309 11.91 4.37 8.28
CA TRP A 309 12.34 5.70 7.85
C TRP A 309 11.98 6.77 8.88
N LEU A 310 10.73 6.78 9.38
CA LEU A 310 10.33 7.71 10.42
C LEU A 310 11.21 7.57 11.66
N ARG A 311 11.50 6.34 12.08
CA ARG A 311 12.44 6.07 13.18
C ARG A 311 13.81 6.66 12.90
N LYS A 312 14.37 6.44 11.71
CA LYS A 312 15.65 7.03 11.28
C LYS A 312 15.63 8.56 11.38
N ILE A 313 14.62 9.21 10.82
CA ILE A 313 14.49 10.68 10.85
C ILE A 313 14.38 11.20 12.28
N ALA A 314 13.54 10.57 13.12
CA ALA A 314 13.38 10.97 14.51
C ALA A 314 14.69 10.82 15.31
N THR A 315 15.41 9.71 15.13
CA THR A 315 16.71 9.48 15.77
C THR A 315 17.74 10.52 15.32
N GLU A 316 17.87 10.77 14.02
CA GLU A 316 18.87 11.74 13.52
C GLU A 316 18.57 13.18 13.97
N VAL A 317 17.30 13.58 14.02
CA VAL A 317 16.92 14.90 14.57
C VAL A 317 17.24 14.97 16.06
N TYR A 318 16.94 13.90 16.80
CA TYR A 318 17.27 13.80 18.23
C TYR A 318 18.78 13.93 18.48
N GLU A 319 19.61 13.28 17.67
CA GLU A 319 21.08 13.37 17.78
C GLU A 319 21.61 14.78 17.48
N LEU A 320 20.97 15.51 16.56
CA LEU A 320 21.38 16.87 16.17
C LEU A 320 20.90 17.96 17.14
N ARG A 321 19.75 17.78 17.80
CA ARG A 321 19.08 18.85 18.56
C ARG A 321 18.74 18.50 20.02
N GLY A 322 18.89 17.25 20.44
CA GLY A 322 18.27 16.76 21.67
C GLY A 322 16.77 16.50 21.47
N ASN A 323 16.00 16.31 22.55
CA ASN A 323 14.62 15.83 22.47
C ASN A 323 13.68 16.82 21.72
N PRO A 324 13.21 16.48 20.50
CA PRO A 324 12.44 17.40 19.66
C PRO A 324 10.95 17.51 20.07
N ILE A 325 10.57 16.95 21.21
CA ILE A 325 9.20 16.92 21.77
C ILE A 325 8.98 18.04 22.82
N LEU A 326 10.04 18.74 23.25
CA LEU A 326 10.00 19.65 24.40
C LEU A 326 10.27 21.14 24.10
N GLU A 327 10.31 21.56 22.83
CA GLU A 327 10.31 22.98 22.46
C GLU A 327 9.05 23.38 21.68
#